data_AF-A0A1N6NVW1-F1
#
_entry.id   AF-A0A1N6NVW1-F1
#
_cell.length_a   1.000
_cell.length_b   1.000
_cell.length_c   1.000
_cell.angle_alpha   90.00
_cell.angle_beta   90.00
_cell.angle_gamma   90.00
#
_symmetry.space_group_name_H-M   'P 1'
#
loop_
_entity.id
_entity.type
_entity.pdbx_description
1 polymer ?
#
loop_
_entity_poly.entity_id
_entity_poly.type
_entity_poly.pdbx_seq_one_letter_code
_entity_poly.pdbx_strand_id
1 'polypeptide(L)'
;MKNIFYHLIRKPTFISVLTAVFFSYIIFLAVYKIFYPPKIGSAYNMILEMLLIVSFVPLGLFIIDRLLVIKINHIRLTIVEAIIFGCISLYYFLVVNPF
;
A
#
# COMPACT_ATOMS: atom_id res chain seq x y z
N MET A 1 13.32 3.45 15.94
CA MET A 1 13.13 3.50 14.47
C MET A 1 14.02 2.53 13.67
N LYS A 2 15.28 2.24 14.06
CA LYS A 2 16.16 1.28 13.33
C LYS A 2 15.54 -0.11 13.11
N ASN A 3 14.76 -0.64 14.07
CA ASN A 3 14.18 -1.98 13.94
C ASN A 3 13.07 -2.10 12.89
N ILE A 4 12.29 -1.03 12.62
CA ILE A 4 11.13 -1.13 11.72
C ILE A 4 11.60 -1.28 10.26
N PHE A 5 12.52 -0.41 9.83
CA PHE A 5 13.13 -0.49 8.50
C PHE A 5 13.98 -1.77 8.33
N TYR A 6 14.67 -2.20 9.39
CA TYR A 6 15.44 -3.45 9.36
C TYR A 6 14.55 -4.68 9.17
N HIS A 7 13.37 -4.72 9.80
CA HIS A 7 12.39 -5.78 9.59
C HIS A 7 11.71 -5.71 8.22
N LEU A 8 11.55 -4.50 7.66
CA LEU A 8 11.04 -4.31 6.31
C LEU A 8 11.93 -5.00 5.26
N ILE A 9 13.23 -4.78 5.35
CA ILE A 9 14.24 -5.28 4.39
C ILE A 9 14.53 -6.77 4.61
N ARG A 10 14.54 -7.24 5.87
CA ARG A 10 14.93 -8.62 6.22
C ARG A 10 13.77 -9.62 6.15
N LYS A 11 12.52 -9.16 6.28
CA LYS A 11 11.31 -9.98 6.22
C LYS A 11 10.22 -9.25 5.42
N PRO A 12 10.39 -9.11 4.10
CA PRO A 12 9.36 -8.54 3.25
C PRO A 12 8.16 -9.48 3.18
N THR A 13 6.97 -8.92 3.37
CA THR A 13 5.67 -9.55 3.11
C THR A 13 4.97 -8.84 1.95
N PHE A 14 3.92 -9.45 1.40
CA PHE A 14 3.22 -8.88 0.25
C PHE A 14 2.60 -7.52 0.61
N ILE A 15 1.93 -7.42 1.76
CA ILE A 15 1.35 -6.16 2.26
C ILE A 15 2.45 -5.10 2.45
N SER A 16 3.62 -5.49 2.97
CA SER A 16 4.70 -4.54 3.19
C SER A 16 5.31 -3.97 1.91
N VAL A 17 5.41 -4.79 0.87
CA VAL A 17 5.91 -4.33 -0.43
C VAL A 17 4.88 -3.41 -1.07
N LEU A 18 3.61 -3.78 -1.03
CA LEU A 18 2.52 -2.98 -1.58
C LEU A 18 2.43 -1.59 -0.91
N THR A 19 2.53 -1.56 0.41
CA THR A 19 2.51 -0.32 1.20
C THR A 19 3.74 0.54 0.91
N ALA A 20 4.93 -0.04 0.79
CA ALA A 20 6.13 0.71 0.39
C ALA A 20 6.00 1.32 -1.02
N VAL A 21 5.47 0.56 -1.99
CA VAL A 21 5.21 1.07 -3.35
C VAL A 21 4.19 2.20 -3.32
N PHE A 22 3.09 2.04 -2.57
CA PHE A 22 2.06 3.08 -2.43
C PHE A 22 2.63 4.40 -1.87
N PHE A 23 3.42 4.34 -0.79
CA PHE A 23 4.03 5.53 -0.22
C PHE A 23 5.10 6.14 -1.13
N SER A 24 5.87 5.32 -1.85
CA SER A 24 6.82 5.82 -2.84
C SER A 24 6.12 6.60 -3.97
N TYR A 25 4.94 6.14 -4.39
CA TYR A 25 4.11 6.81 -5.39
C TYR A 25 3.56 8.14 -4.88
N ILE A 26 3.04 8.18 -3.64
CA ILE A 26 2.59 9.44 -3.03
C ILE A 26 3.72 10.46 -2.95
N ILE A 27 4.91 10.03 -2.49
CA ILE A 27 6.08 10.91 -2.42
C ILE A 27 6.44 11.44 -3.80
N PHE A 28 6.45 10.58 -4.82
CA PHE A 28 6.70 10.98 -6.19
C PHE A 28 5.69 12.04 -6.68
N LEU A 29 4.40 11.82 -6.46
CA LEU A 29 3.34 12.78 -6.81
C LEU A 29 3.45 14.09 -6.03
N ALA A 30 3.82 14.03 -4.75
CA ALA A 30 4.01 15.21 -3.91
C ALA A 30 5.20 16.05 -4.39
N VAL A 31 6.30 15.41 -4.78
CA VAL A 31 7.46 16.07 -5.39
C VAL A 31 7.07 16.68 -6.74
N TYR A 32 6.35 15.94 -7.58
CA TYR A 32 5.88 16.45 -8.87
C TYR A 32 5.00 17.71 -8.72
N LYS A 33 4.12 17.73 -7.71
CA LYS A 33 3.27 18.89 -7.37
C LYS A 33 4.09 20.16 -7.07
N ILE A 34 5.31 20.04 -6.53
CA ILE A 34 6.18 21.18 -6.24
C ILE A 34 6.66 21.83 -7.54
N PHE A 35 7.03 21.03 -8.55
CA PHE A 35 7.52 21.52 -9.84
C PHE A 35 6.39 22.01 -10.75
N TYR A 36 5.23 21.37 -10.68
CA TYR A 36 4.06 21.69 -11.49
C TYR A 36 2.81 21.83 -10.61
N PRO A 37 2.63 23.00 -9.96
CA PRO A 37 1.53 23.20 -9.04
C PRO A 37 0.19 23.17 -9.80
N PRO A 38 -0.73 22.26 -9.44
CA PRO A 38 -2.02 22.16 -10.08
C PRO A 38 -2.91 23.34 -9.70
N LYS A 39 -3.83 23.72 -10.58
CA LYS A 39 -4.85 24.73 -10.28
C LYS A 39 -5.69 24.28 -9.08
N ILE A 40 -6.01 25.21 -8.19
CA ILE A 40 -6.89 24.99 -7.04
C ILE A 40 -8.23 24.46 -7.54
N GLY A 41 -8.70 23.34 -6.98
CA GLY A 41 -9.93 22.66 -7.41
C GLY A 41 -9.80 21.74 -8.62
N SER A 42 -8.60 21.55 -9.18
CA SER A 42 -8.39 20.56 -10.26
C SER A 42 -8.50 19.12 -9.75
N ALA A 43 -8.98 18.22 -10.63
CA ALA A 43 -9.12 16.79 -10.33
C ALA A 43 -7.82 16.17 -9.83
N TYR A 44 -6.67 16.56 -10.39
CA TYR A 44 -5.35 16.06 -9.94
C TYR A 44 -5.06 16.43 -8.49
N ASN A 45 -5.31 17.69 -8.09
CA ASN A 45 -5.10 18.11 -6.70
C ASN A 45 -6.03 17.34 -5.74
N MET A 46 -7.27 17.13 -6.15
CA MET A 46 -8.28 16.40 -5.37
C MET A 46 -7.90 14.92 -5.19
N ILE A 47 -7.40 14.27 -6.26
CA ILE A 47 -6.93 12.88 -6.21
C ILE A 47 -5.74 12.76 -5.25
N LEU A 48 -4.81 13.71 -5.26
CA LEU A 48 -3.61 13.68 -4.40
C LEU A 48 -3.98 13.86 -2.92
N GLU A 49 -4.89 14.79 -2.62
CA GLU A 49 -5.43 14.97 -1.27
C GLU A 49 -6.20 13.73 -0.80
N MET A 50 -7.01 13.13 -1.68
CA MET A 50 -7.74 11.90 -1.35
C MET A 50 -6.79 10.72 -1.11
N LEU A 51 -5.72 10.58 -1.90
CA LEU A 51 -4.67 9.56 -1.68
C LEU A 51 -4.01 9.73 -0.30
N LEU A 52 -3.73 10.97 0.11
CA LEU A 52 -3.19 11.27 1.44
C LEU A 52 -4.17 10.90 2.57
N ILE A 53 -5.47 11.19 2.41
CA ILE A 53 -6.49 10.79 3.39
C ILE A 53 -6.63 9.26 3.43
N VAL A 54 -6.68 8.60 2.27
CA VAL A 54 -6.83 7.14 2.20
C VAL A 54 -5.58 6.42 2.73
N SER A 55 -4.44 7.11 2.85
CA SER A 55 -3.17 6.56 3.36
C SER A 55 -3.26 5.94 4.75
N PHE A 56 -4.25 6.30 5.56
CA PHE A 56 -4.48 5.66 6.87
C PHE A 56 -4.78 4.15 6.74
N VAL A 57 -5.46 3.74 5.67
CA VAL A 57 -5.82 2.32 5.43
C VAL A 57 -4.58 1.43 5.21
N PRO A 58 -3.70 1.72 4.23
CA PRO A 58 -2.47 0.94 4.03
C PRO A 58 -1.53 1.02 5.25
N LEU A 59 -1.50 2.13 6.00
CA LEU A 59 -0.74 2.19 7.25
C LEU A 59 -1.29 1.26 8.33
N GLY A 60 -2.60 1.21 8.50
CA GLY A 60 -3.25 0.28 9.42
C GLY A 60 -2.94 -1.18 9.07
N LEU A 61 -3.09 -1.54 7.80
CA LEU A 61 -2.75 -2.88 7.29
C LEU A 61 -1.28 -3.21 7.49
N PHE A 62 -0.39 -2.24 7.27
CA PHE A 62 1.04 -2.41 7.49
C PHE A 62 1.38 -2.72 8.96
N ILE A 63 0.74 -2.04 9.92
CA ILE A 63 0.97 -2.31 11.34
C ILE A 63 0.50 -3.73 11.70
N ILE A 64 -0.67 -4.14 11.21
CA ILE A 64 -1.22 -5.48 11.44
C ILE A 64 -0.30 -6.56 10.84
N ASP A 65 0.15 -6.37 9.61
CA ASP A 65 1.13 -7.23 8.94
C ASP A 65 2.39 -7.41 9.80
N ARG A 66 2.96 -6.32 10.32
CA ARG A 66 4.16 -6.39 11.17
C ARG A 66 3.93 -7.13 12.48
N LEU A 67 2.75 -7.00 13.08
CA LEU A 67 2.37 -7.78 14.25
C LEU A 67 2.22 -9.28 13.93
N LEU A 68 1.70 -9.63 12.74
CA LEU A 68 1.58 -11.01 12.29
C LEU A 68 2.93 -11.65 11.97
N VAL A 69 3.87 -10.91 11.34
CA VAL A 69 5.23 -11.38 11.05
C VAL A 69 6.04 -11.72 12.32
N ILE A 70 5.71 -11.11 13.46
CA ILE A 70 6.33 -11.45 14.75
C ILE A 70 5.83 -12.82 15.24
N LYS A 71 4.57 -13.16 14.97
CA LYS A 71 3.93 -14.40 15.43
C LYS A 71 4.07 -15.57 14.45
N ILE A 72 4.17 -15.30 13.15
CA ILE A 72 4.11 -16.29 12.07
C ILE A 72 5.32 -16.14 11.14
N ASN A 73 5.77 -17.23 10.52
CA ASN A 73 6.84 -17.16 9.52
C ASN A 73 6.41 -16.32 8.31
N HIS A 74 7.19 -15.27 8.00
CA HIS A 74 6.96 -14.33 6.90
C HIS A 74 6.71 -14.98 5.53
N ILE A 75 7.35 -16.10 5.20
CA ILE A 75 7.14 -16.81 3.93
C ILE A 75 5.71 -17.35 3.85
N ARG A 76 5.24 -18.02 4.92
CA ARG A 76 3.87 -18.54 4.97
C ARG A 76 2.84 -17.43 4.95
N LEU A 77 3.12 -16.33 5.66
CA LEU A 77 2.25 -15.17 5.68
C LEU A 77 2.12 -14.53 4.29
N THR A 78 3.23 -14.37 3.57
CA THR A 78 3.24 -13.82 2.21
C THR A 78 2.41 -14.66 1.23
N ILE A 79 2.50 -16.00 1.32
CA ILE A 79 1.71 -16.90 0.47
C ILE A 79 0.21 -16.73 0.76
N VAL A 80 -0.17 -16.68 2.03
CA VAL A 80 -1.57 -16.48 2.45
C VAL A 80 -2.08 -15.12 1.96
N GLU A 81 -1.30 -14.06 2.14
CA GLU A 81 -1.65 -12.72 1.65
C GLU A 81 -1.83 -12.71 0.13
N ALA A 82 -0.90 -13.28 -0.62
CA ALA A 82 -0.97 -13.34 -2.08
C ALA A 82 -2.22 -14.08 -2.57
N ILE A 83 -2.59 -15.20 -1.92
CA ILE A 83 -3.80 -15.95 -2.24
C ILE A 83 -5.05 -15.12 -1.92
N ILE A 84 -5.12 -14.50 -0.75
CA ILE A 84 -6.29 -13.70 -0.34
C ILE A 84 -6.49 -12.52 -1.29
N PHE A 85 -5.45 -11.72 -1.53
CA PHE A 85 -5.53 -10.57 -2.43
C PHE A 85 -5.75 -10.99 -3.88
N GLY A 86 -5.14 -12.10 -4.32
CA GLY A 86 -5.37 -12.68 -5.63
C GLY A 86 -6.84 -13.11 -5.84
N CYS A 87 -7.42 -13.82 -4.87
CA CYS A 87 -8.83 -14.22 -4.92
C CYS A 87 -9.78 -13.03 -4.90
N ILE A 88 -9.51 -12.01 -4.06
CA ILE A 88 -10.32 -10.78 -4.03
C ILE A 88 -10.24 -10.06 -5.38
N SER A 89 -9.04 -9.96 -5.96
CA SER A 89 -8.83 -9.33 -7.26
C SER A 89 -9.56 -10.09 -8.37
N LEU A 90 -9.44 -11.42 -8.42
CA LEU A 90 -10.15 -12.26 -9.37
C LEU A 90 -11.66 -12.14 -9.23
N TYR A 91 -12.18 -12.16 -8.00
CA TYR A 91 -13.61 -11.97 -7.75
C TYR A 91 -14.09 -10.61 -8.26
N TYR A 92 -13.33 -9.54 -8.00
CA TYR A 92 -13.67 -8.21 -8.47
C TYR A 92 -13.74 -8.16 -10.01
N PHE A 93 -12.74 -8.70 -10.70
CA PHE A 93 -12.69 -8.68 -12.16
C PHE A 93 -13.67 -9.66 -12.84
N LEU A 94 -14.03 -10.76 -12.20
CA LEU A 94 -14.91 -11.77 -12.80
C LEU A 94 -16.38 -11.58 -12.45
N VAL A 95 -16.69 -10.94 -11.32
CA VAL A 95 -18.07 -10.85 -10.80
C VAL A 95 -18.55 -9.41 -10.69
N VAL A 96 -17.75 -8.53 -10.07
CA VAL A 96 -18.19 -7.15 -9.78
C VAL A 96 -18.08 -6.26 -11.01
N ASN A 97 -17.00 -6.40 -11.76
CA ASN A 97 -16.75 -5.62 -12.96
C ASN A 97 -16.23 -6.53 -14.09
N PRO A 98 -17.08 -7.45 -14.60
CA PRO A 98 -16.74 -8.35 -15.69
C PRO A 98 -16.77 -7.59 -17.02
N PHE A 99 -15.74 -6.78 -17.27
CA PHE A 99 -15.47 -6.04 -18.52
C PHE A 99 -16.60 -5.16 -19.08
#